data_AF-A0A660A7T0-F1
#
_entry.id   AF-A0A660A7T0-F1
#
_cell.length_a   1.000
_cell.length_b   1.000
_cell.length_c   1.000
_cell.angle_alpha   90.00
_cell.angle_beta   90.00
_cell.angle_gamma   90.00
#
_symmetry.space_group_name_H-M   'P 1'
#
loop_
_entity.id
_entity.type
_entity.pdbx_description
1 polymer ?
#
loop_
_entity_poly.entity_id
_entity_poly.type
_entity_poly.pdbx_seq_one_letter_code
_entity_poly.pdbx_strand_id
1 'polypeptide(L)'
;TTIHRIKQREFQGNIIIIDGDSYRSFHPNYLGLQERYGKDSVDYTKVFAGQMVEYLVDELSKKGYHLLIEGTLRTTEVPKKTAQLWTTKGYQVSLAAIATKPELSYLSTLIRYEELHAIDPSQARAT
;
A
#
# COMPACT_ATOMS: atom_id res chain seq x y z
N THR A 1 -4.23 -6.63 -7.86
CA THR A 1 -2.90 -7.23 -8.11
C THR A 1 -2.91 -8.73 -7.83
N THR A 2 -1.85 -9.48 -8.20
CA THR A 2 -1.82 -10.97 -8.12
C THR A 2 -2.02 -11.51 -6.70
N ILE A 3 -1.24 -11.03 -5.73
CA ILE A 3 -1.33 -11.49 -4.33
C ILE A 3 -2.71 -11.17 -3.74
N HIS A 4 -3.27 -9.98 -4.03
CA HIS A 4 -4.61 -9.61 -3.58
C HIS A 4 -5.65 -10.62 -4.05
N ARG A 5 -5.61 -11.02 -5.32
CA ARG A 5 -6.55 -12.02 -5.87
C ARG A 5 -6.40 -13.39 -5.23
N ILE A 6 -5.16 -13.82 -4.96
CA ILE A 6 -4.90 -15.11 -4.29
C ILE A 6 -5.42 -15.06 -2.86
N LYS A 7 -5.04 -14.04 -2.08
CA LYS A 7 -5.42 -13.92 -0.66
C LYS A 7 -6.91 -13.66 -0.48
N GLN A 8 -7.54 -12.86 -1.31
CA GLN A 8 -9.01 -12.70 -1.28
C GLN A 8 -9.74 -14.02 -1.51
N ARG A 9 -9.24 -14.89 -2.40
CA ARG A 9 -9.82 -16.22 -2.63
C ARG A 9 -9.55 -17.17 -1.45
N GLU A 10 -8.31 -17.19 -0.96
CA GLU A 10 -7.88 -18.01 0.19
C GLU A 10 -8.74 -17.74 1.43
N PHE A 11 -9.04 -16.47 1.70
CA PHE A 11 -9.86 -16.04 2.84
C PHE A 11 -11.34 -15.90 2.51
N GLN A 12 -11.79 -16.32 1.32
CA GLN A 12 -13.19 -16.24 0.89
C GLN A 12 -13.79 -14.81 1.03
N GLY A 13 -12.98 -13.79 0.77
CA GLY A 13 -13.34 -12.38 0.92
C GLY A 13 -13.22 -11.83 2.35
N ASN A 14 -12.98 -12.68 3.35
CA ASN A 14 -12.80 -12.28 4.75
C ASN A 14 -11.36 -11.85 5.03
N ILE A 15 -10.87 -10.84 4.31
CA ILE A 15 -9.56 -10.22 4.56
C ILE A 15 -9.60 -8.75 4.17
N ILE A 16 -9.08 -7.89 5.03
CA ILE A 16 -9.00 -6.45 4.79
C ILE A 16 -7.64 -6.13 4.18
N ILE A 17 -7.66 -5.47 3.02
CA ILE A 17 -6.46 -5.01 2.33
C ILE A 17 -6.17 -3.58 2.79
N ILE A 18 -4.94 -3.35 3.27
CA ILE A 18 -4.45 -2.04 3.69
C ILE A 18 -3.40 -1.60 2.68
N ASP A 19 -3.82 -0.73 1.75
CA ASP A 19 -2.98 -0.06 0.74
C ASP A 19 -2.74 1.39 1.18
N GLY A 20 -1.50 1.70 1.53
CA GLY A 20 -1.12 3.04 2.00
C GLY A 20 -1.25 4.13 0.94
N ASP A 21 -1.03 3.82 -0.34
CA ASP A 21 -1.10 4.82 -1.39
C ASP A 21 -2.54 5.28 -1.64
N SER A 22 -3.52 4.38 -1.45
CA SER A 22 -4.95 4.72 -1.51
C SER A 22 -5.34 5.85 -0.55
N TYR A 23 -4.71 5.90 0.63
CA TYR A 23 -5.05 6.87 1.67
C TYR A 23 -4.55 8.28 1.39
N ARG A 24 -3.61 8.49 0.47
CA ARG A 24 -3.07 9.83 0.16
C ARG A 24 -4.16 10.80 -0.28
N SER A 25 -5.14 10.31 -1.02
CA SER A 25 -6.27 11.10 -1.52
C SER A 25 -7.20 11.61 -0.41
N PHE A 26 -7.15 10.98 0.78
CA PHE A 26 -7.90 11.42 1.96
C PHE A 26 -7.19 12.49 2.79
N HIS A 27 -6.01 12.94 2.37
CA HIS A 27 -5.37 14.08 3.03
C HIS A 27 -6.30 15.31 2.97
N PRO A 28 -6.56 16.02 4.08
CA PRO A 28 -7.54 17.12 4.09
C PRO A 28 -7.28 18.21 3.03
N ASN A 29 -6.01 18.46 2.73
CA ASN A 29 -5.58 19.42 1.70
C ASN A 29 -5.12 18.76 0.39
N TYR A 30 -5.58 17.53 0.07
CA TYR A 30 -5.08 16.76 -1.06
C TYR A 30 -5.12 17.54 -2.39
N LEU A 31 -6.28 18.14 -2.72
CA LEU A 31 -6.44 18.90 -3.97
C LEU A 31 -5.48 20.08 -4.06
N GLY A 32 -5.30 20.85 -2.98
CA GLY A 32 -4.38 21.98 -2.96
C GLY A 32 -2.91 21.57 -3.06
N LEU A 33 -2.54 20.43 -2.46
CA LEU A 33 -1.20 19.86 -2.63
C LEU A 33 -0.99 19.36 -4.07
N GLN A 34 -2.01 18.78 -4.68
CA GLN A 34 -1.97 18.30 -6.06
C GLN A 34 -1.84 19.45 -7.05
N GLU A 35 -2.60 20.54 -6.87
CA GLU A 35 -2.50 21.73 -7.71
C GLU A 35 -1.11 22.39 -7.60
N ARG A 36 -0.57 22.48 -6.38
CA ARG A 36 0.70 23.17 -6.13
C ARG A 36 1.94 22.35 -6.53
N TYR A 37 1.91 21.04 -6.31
CA TYR A 37 3.10 20.19 -6.44
C TYR A 37 2.95 19.08 -7.50
N GLY A 38 1.75 18.91 -8.07
CA GLY A 38 1.49 17.90 -9.10
C GLY A 38 1.94 16.51 -8.66
N LYS A 39 2.80 15.88 -9.46
CA LYS A 39 3.39 14.57 -9.18
C LYS A 39 4.18 14.50 -7.86
N ASP A 40 4.76 15.61 -7.41
CA ASP A 40 5.59 15.69 -6.20
C ASP A 40 4.75 15.83 -4.92
N SER A 41 3.42 15.94 -5.04
CA SER A 41 2.49 15.93 -3.88
C SER A 41 2.60 14.67 -3.01
N VAL A 42 3.16 13.59 -3.57
CA VAL A 42 3.43 12.33 -2.86
C VAL A 42 4.36 12.52 -1.66
N ASP A 43 5.30 13.46 -1.73
CA ASP A 43 6.22 13.74 -0.62
C ASP A 43 5.55 14.45 0.56
N TYR A 44 4.46 15.16 0.28
CA TYR A 44 3.68 15.87 1.29
C TYR A 44 2.57 14.99 1.88
N THR A 45 2.05 14.03 1.12
CA THR A 45 1.00 13.11 1.56
C THR A 45 1.52 11.85 2.27
N LYS A 46 2.82 11.53 2.14
CA LYS A 46 3.39 10.26 2.65
C LYS A 46 3.25 10.09 4.17
N VAL A 47 3.40 11.17 4.94
CA VAL A 47 3.32 11.12 6.41
C VAL A 47 1.89 10.79 6.83
N PHE A 48 0.90 11.48 6.26
CA PHE A 48 -0.51 11.22 6.52
C PHE A 48 -0.90 9.79 6.13
N ALA A 49 -0.53 9.35 4.93
CA ALA A 49 -0.81 7.99 4.47
C ALA A 49 -0.19 6.93 5.40
N GLY A 50 1.05 7.14 5.84
CA GLY A 50 1.72 6.28 6.81
C GLY A 50 0.98 6.21 8.15
N GLN A 51 0.55 7.36 8.69
CA GLN A 51 -0.24 7.42 9.93
C GLN A 51 -1.59 6.70 9.79
N MET A 52 -2.25 6.81 8.64
CA MET A 52 -3.49 6.09 8.35
C MET A 52 -3.27 4.57 8.33
N VAL A 53 -2.20 4.09 7.69
CA VAL A 53 -1.82 2.67 7.71
C VAL A 53 -1.58 2.20 9.15
N GLU A 54 -0.76 2.91 9.92
CA GLU A 54 -0.43 2.55 11.30
C GLU A 54 -1.68 2.47 12.19
N TYR A 55 -2.55 3.48 12.10
CA TYR A 55 -3.80 3.53 12.86
C TYR A 55 -4.74 2.37 12.51
N LEU A 56 -4.98 2.14 11.22
CA LEU A 56 -5.87 1.07 10.76
C LEU A 56 -5.32 -0.31 11.11
N VAL A 57 -4.02 -0.51 10.96
CA VAL A 57 -3.34 -1.74 11.39
C VAL A 57 -3.54 -1.97 12.89
N ASP A 58 -3.34 -0.96 13.73
CA ASP A 58 -3.48 -1.12 15.18
C ASP A 58 -4.93 -1.40 15.59
N GLU A 59 -5.89 -0.63 15.09
CA GLU A 59 -7.31 -0.77 15.45
C GLU A 59 -7.93 -2.07 14.93
N LEU A 60 -7.68 -2.41 13.67
CA LEU A 60 -8.24 -3.64 13.10
C LEU A 60 -7.58 -4.88 13.70
N SER A 61 -6.29 -4.82 14.05
CA SER A 61 -5.61 -5.94 14.68
C SER A 61 -6.17 -6.24 16.08
N LYS A 62 -6.53 -5.21 16.87
CA LYS A 62 -7.21 -5.38 18.17
C LYS A 62 -8.56 -6.09 18.05
N LYS A 63 -9.24 -5.94 16.90
CA LYS A 63 -10.56 -6.53 16.63
C LYS A 63 -10.49 -7.95 16.04
N GLY A 64 -9.29 -8.48 15.77
CA GLY A 64 -9.13 -9.85 15.28
C GLY A 64 -9.38 -10.06 13.79
N TYR A 65 -9.38 -9.00 12.97
CA TYR A 65 -9.59 -9.13 11.51
C TYR A 65 -8.41 -9.77 10.81
N HIS A 66 -8.65 -10.53 9.74
CA HIS A 66 -7.58 -10.90 8.81
C HIS A 66 -7.15 -9.68 8.00
N LEU A 67 -5.84 -9.44 7.93
CA LEU A 67 -5.27 -8.25 7.33
C LEU A 67 -4.20 -8.62 6.31
N LEU A 68 -4.24 -7.95 5.15
CA LEU A 68 -3.20 -7.95 4.13
C LEU A 68 -2.62 -6.54 4.03
N ILE A 69 -1.42 -6.32 4.54
CA ILE A 69 -0.74 -5.02 4.47
C ILE A 69 0.16 -5.00 3.23
N GLU A 70 -0.03 -4.01 2.36
CA GLU A 70 0.87 -3.80 1.23
C GLU A 70 2.21 -3.21 1.68
N GLY A 71 3.29 -3.64 1.02
CA GLY A 71 4.62 -3.12 1.27
C GLY A 71 5.62 -3.63 0.25
N THR A 72 6.73 -2.90 0.11
CA THR A 72 7.78 -3.21 -0.88
C THR A 72 9.02 -3.85 -0.27
N LEU A 73 9.04 -4.08 1.06
CA LEU A 73 10.20 -4.60 1.79
C LEU A 73 11.52 -3.83 1.51
N ARG A 74 11.44 -2.51 1.28
CA ARG A 74 12.65 -1.67 1.06
C ARG A 74 13.63 -1.75 2.23
N THR A 75 13.10 -1.94 3.44
CA THR A 75 13.85 -2.13 4.67
C THR A 75 13.27 -3.32 5.43
N THR A 76 14.08 -3.91 6.33
CA THR A 76 13.64 -5.09 7.11
C THR A 76 12.97 -4.69 8.43
N GLU A 77 13.24 -3.48 8.91
CA GLU A 77 12.88 -2.98 10.22
C GLU A 77 11.37 -2.84 10.36
N VAL A 78 10.71 -2.25 9.36
CA VAL A 78 9.25 -2.00 9.39
C VAL A 78 8.47 -3.33 9.40
N PRO A 79 8.67 -4.26 8.44
CA PRO A 79 7.98 -5.56 8.46
C PRO A 79 8.28 -6.37 9.72
N LYS A 80 9.52 -6.33 10.22
CA LYS A 80 9.92 -7.06 11.44
C LYS A 80 9.21 -6.54 12.67
N LYS A 81 9.14 -5.21 12.85
CA LYS A 81 8.43 -4.58 13.98
C LYS A 81 6.94 -4.91 13.93
N THR A 82 6.32 -4.83 12.75
CA THR A 82 4.90 -5.18 12.57
C THR A 82 4.64 -6.65 12.88
N ALA A 83 5.48 -7.56 12.36
CA ALA A 83 5.35 -8.99 12.63
C ALA A 83 5.46 -9.31 14.12
N GLN A 84 6.43 -8.72 14.83
CA GLN A 84 6.60 -8.91 16.27
C GLN A 84 5.38 -8.44 17.06
N LEU A 85 4.87 -7.24 16.75
CA LEU A 85 3.67 -6.68 17.38
C LEU A 85 2.43 -7.56 17.15
N TRP A 86 2.31 -8.18 16.00
CA TRP A 86 1.15 -9.00 15.67
C TRP A 86 1.22 -10.39 16.30
N THR A 87 2.41 -10.98 16.37
CA THR A 87 2.63 -12.22 17.12
C THR A 87 2.24 -12.06 18.59
N THR A 88 2.55 -10.93 19.23
CA THR A 88 2.13 -10.68 20.63
C THR A 88 0.61 -10.48 20.76
N LYS A 89 -0.07 -10.08 19.68
CA LYS A 89 -1.55 -10.02 19.59
C LYS A 89 -2.19 -11.37 19.19
N GLY A 90 -1.41 -12.45 19.07
CA GLY A 90 -1.92 -13.79 18.74
C GLY A 90 -2.16 -14.05 17.24
N TYR A 91 -1.66 -13.19 16.36
CA TYR A 91 -1.77 -13.39 14.92
C TYR A 91 -0.78 -14.44 14.41
N GLN A 92 -1.24 -15.24 13.44
CA GLN A 92 -0.33 -15.95 12.54
C GLN A 92 0.15 -14.97 11.46
N VAL A 93 1.44 -14.60 11.53
CA VAL A 93 2.05 -13.69 10.55
C VAL A 93 2.69 -14.49 9.42
N SER A 94 2.42 -14.08 8.18
CA SER A 94 3.04 -14.65 6.98
C SER A 94 3.54 -13.54 6.05
N LEU A 95 4.54 -13.86 5.23
CA LEU A 95 5.05 -12.96 4.19
C LEU A 95 4.71 -13.54 2.82
N ALA A 96 3.96 -12.79 2.02
CA ALA A 96 3.72 -13.09 0.62
C ALA A 96 4.52 -12.12 -0.25
N ALA A 97 5.42 -12.66 -1.08
CA ALA A 97 6.23 -11.87 -2.01
C ALA A 97 5.94 -12.29 -3.45
N ILE A 98 6.03 -11.34 -4.38
CA ILE A 98 5.97 -11.60 -5.82
C ILE A 98 7.37 -11.45 -6.40
N ALA A 99 7.81 -12.44 -7.17
CA ALA A 99 9.07 -12.41 -7.88
C ALA A 99 8.80 -12.31 -9.39
N THR A 100 9.50 -11.41 -10.05
CA THR A 100 9.49 -11.24 -11.52
C THR A 100 10.86 -10.77 -11.98
N LYS A 101 11.13 -10.87 -13.28
CA LYS A 101 12.37 -10.31 -13.85
C LYS A 101 12.39 -8.78 -13.68
N PRO A 102 13.53 -8.17 -13.31
CA PRO A 102 13.62 -6.71 -13.13
C PRO A 102 13.13 -5.92 -14.33
N GLU A 103 13.47 -6.37 -15.54
CA GLU A 103 13.10 -5.72 -16.80
C GLU A 103 11.58 -5.75 -17.03
N LEU A 104 10.92 -6.85 -16.67
CA LEU A 104 9.47 -6.97 -16.75
C LEU A 104 8.77 -6.11 -15.69
N SER A 105 9.33 -6.05 -14.48
CA SER A 105 8.82 -5.16 -13.43
C SER A 105 8.89 -3.71 -13.90
N TYR A 106 10.05 -3.29 -14.42
CA TYR A 106 10.25 -1.93 -14.91
C TYR A 106 9.35 -1.61 -16.11
N LEU A 107 9.24 -2.50 -17.08
CA LEU A 107 8.30 -2.31 -18.20
C LEU A 107 6.86 -2.15 -17.70
N SER A 108 6.43 -2.93 -16.70
CA SER A 108 5.09 -2.82 -16.15
C SER A 108 4.83 -1.50 -15.41
N THR A 109 5.86 -0.88 -14.79
CA THR A 109 5.70 0.44 -14.18
C THR A 109 5.57 1.54 -15.23
N LEU A 110 6.31 1.43 -16.35
CA LEU A 110 6.16 2.35 -17.49
C LEU A 110 4.76 2.25 -18.11
N ILE A 111 4.27 1.04 -18.37
CA ILE A 111 2.93 0.82 -18.92
C ILE A 111 1.87 1.44 -18.00
N ARG A 112 1.92 1.14 -16.69
CA ARG A 112 0.98 1.70 -15.72
C ARG A 112 1.01 3.22 -15.68
N TYR A 113 2.19 3.84 -15.81
CA TYR A 113 2.31 5.29 -15.85
C TYR A 113 1.59 5.87 -17.08
N GLU A 114 1.88 5.35 -18.28
CA GLU A 114 1.26 5.82 -19.52
C GLU A 114 -0.25 5.60 -19.54
N GLU A 115 -0.73 4.47 -19.04
CA GLU A 115 -2.16 4.19 -18.89
C GLU A 115 -2.85 5.20 -17.99
N LEU A 116 -2.26 5.52 -16.82
CA LEU A 116 -2.80 6.52 -15.92
C LEU A 116 -2.72 7.93 -16.51
N HIS A 117 -1.63 8.27 -17.20
CA HIS A 117 -1.46 9.57 -17.84
C HIS A 117 -2.48 9.80 -18.96
N ALA A 118 -2.85 8.75 -19.70
CA ALA A 118 -3.88 8.83 -20.72
C ALA A 118 -5.29 9.08 -20.13
N ILE A 119 -5.55 8.63 -18.90
CA ILE A 119 -6.83 8.81 -18.20
C ILE A 119 -6.88 10.17 -17.49
N ASP A 120 -5.88 10.46 -16.66
CA ASP A 120 -5.74 11.69 -15.89
C ASP A 120 -4.25 11.97 -15.63
N PRO A 121 -3.63 12.89 -16.40
CA PRO A 121 -2.22 13.26 -16.23
C PRO A 121 -1.85 13.68 -14.80
N SER A 122 -2.81 14.23 -14.03
CA SER A 122 -2.56 14.66 -12.66
C SER A 122 -2.39 13.47 -11.71
N GLN A 123 -2.89 12.28 -12.05
CA GLN A 123 -2.79 11.08 -11.22
C GLN A 123 -1.66 10.14 -11.65
N ALA A 124 -1.08 10.37 -12.82
CA ALA A 124 0.06 9.60 -13.30
C ALA A 124 1.30 9.86 -12.44
N ARG A 125 1.92 8.77 -11.96
CA ARG A 125 3.09 8.83 -11.07
C ARG A 125 4.12 7.81 -11.50
N ALA A 126 5.34 8.27 -11.76
CA ALA A 126 6.49 7.38 -11.89
C ALA A 126 6.78 6.81 -10.49
N THR A 127 6.87 5.49 -10.37
CA THR A 127 7.01 4.77 -9.10
C THR A 127 8.17 3.80 -9.18
#